data_AF-A0AA46TRT4-F1
#
_entry.id   AF-A0AA46TRT4-F1
#
_cell.length_a   1.000
_cell.length_b   1.000
_cell.length_c   1.000
_cell.angle_alpha   90.00
_cell.angle_beta   90.00
_cell.angle_gamma   90.00
#
_symmetry.space_group_name_H-M   'P 1'
#
loop_
_entity.id
_entity.type
_entity.pdbx_description
1 polymer ?
#
loop_
_entity_poly.entity_id
_entity_poly.type
_entity_poly.pdbx_seq_one_letter_code
_entity_poly.pdbx_strand_id
1 'polypeptide(L)'
;MNKVVYVPAFFKPIRKKITKKVPTGEKKKGFFGGEKEVTQTVTDWQQTGYSDRWVDGERLSLDISNAVSQLNEEGYEVVSVTPLTSGAYNYNWELHKGGVNHGGGGFGYGYGYSYTEGVTIIAKKIA
;
A
#
# COMPACT_ATOMS: atom_id res chain seq x y z
N MET A 1 -6.08 28.35 -22.97
CA MET A 1 -4.98 28.04 -22.03
C MET A 1 -5.03 26.55 -21.72
N ASN A 2 -3.88 25.88 -21.64
CA ASN A 2 -3.85 24.45 -21.28
C ASN A 2 -4.04 24.29 -19.76
N LYS A 3 -4.75 23.24 -19.36
CA LYS A 3 -4.92 22.82 -17.97
C LYS A 3 -4.01 21.62 -17.70
N VAL A 4 -3.38 21.61 -16.53
CA VAL A 4 -2.51 20.52 -16.07
C VAL A 4 -3.07 19.98 -14.77
N VAL A 5 -3.27 18.66 -14.71
CA VAL A 5 -3.84 17.97 -13.55
C VAL A 5 -2.90 16.85 -13.13
N TYR A 6 -2.55 16.81 -11.84
CA TYR A 6 -1.81 15.69 -11.27
C TYR A 6 -2.76 14.70 -10.60
N VAL A 7 -2.62 13.42 -10.92
CA VAL A 7 -3.39 12.32 -10.32
C VAL A 7 -2.40 11.42 -9.56
N PRO A 8 -2.44 11.39 -8.21
CA PRO A 8 -1.52 10.59 -7.42
C PRO A 8 -1.84 9.09 -7.52
N ALA A 9 -0.80 8.27 -7.52
CA ALA A 9 -0.89 6.82 -7.43
C ALA A 9 -0.80 6.36 -5.96
N PHE A 10 -1.39 5.19 -5.67
CA PHE A 10 -1.38 4.59 -4.34
C PHE A 10 -0.91 3.14 -4.43
N PHE A 11 -0.23 2.65 -3.40
CA PHE A 11 0.15 1.25 -3.33
C PHE A 11 -1.04 0.34 -3.06
N LYS A 12 -0.97 -0.90 -3.56
CA LYS A 12 -2.04 -1.91 -3.43
C LYS A 12 -2.25 -2.32 -1.98
N PRO A 13 -3.49 -2.35 -1.45
CA PRO A 13 -3.73 -2.79 -0.08
C PRO A 13 -3.40 -4.27 0.10
N ILE A 14 -2.69 -4.61 1.19
CA ILE A 14 -2.40 -6.00 1.58
C ILE A 14 -3.46 -6.47 2.58
N ARG A 15 -4.18 -7.53 2.21
CA ARG A 15 -5.14 -8.21 3.08
C ARG A 15 -4.54 -9.49 3.63
N LYS A 16 -4.75 -9.74 4.92
CA LYS A 16 -4.38 -11.02 5.58
C LYS A 16 -5.60 -11.58 6.29
N LYS A 17 -5.67 -12.91 6.33
CA LYS A 17 -6.62 -13.61 7.20
C LYS A 17 -6.15 -13.45 8.64
N ILE A 18 -6.93 -12.76 9.45
CA ILE A 18 -6.70 -12.65 10.90
C ILE A 18 -7.69 -13.56 11.60
N THR A 19 -7.16 -14.44 12.44
CA THR A 19 -7.94 -15.35 13.27
C THR A 19 -8.15 -14.72 14.65
N LYS A 20 -9.40 -14.48 15.04
CA LYS A 20 -9.77 -13.93 16.35
C LYS A 20 -10.57 -14.97 17.13
N LYS A 21 -10.24 -15.14 18.41
CA LYS A 21 -11.04 -15.92 19.35
C LYS A 21 -12.11 -15.01 19.94
N VAL A 22 -13.37 -15.28 19.63
CA VAL A 22 -14.52 -14.53 20.13
C VAL A 22 -15.22 -15.41 21.18
N PRO A 23 -15.50 -14.91 22.39
CA PRO A 23 -16.23 -15.68 23.39
C PRO A 23 -17.66 -15.93 22.90
N THR A 24 -18.14 -17.18 22.98
CA THR A 24 -19.50 -17.56 22.54
C THR A 24 -20.57 -17.29 23.61
N GLY A 25 -20.16 -16.80 24.79
CA GLY A 25 -21.05 -16.64 25.95
C GLY A 25 -21.33 -17.96 26.69
N GLU A 26 -20.91 -19.10 26.16
CA GLU A 26 -21.03 -20.40 26.82
C GLU A 26 -19.85 -20.66 27.75
N LYS A 27 -20.15 -21.16 28.96
CA LYS A 27 -19.13 -21.59 29.92
C LYS A 27 -19.17 -23.11 30.05
N LYS A 28 -18.00 -23.74 29.92
CA LYS A 28 -17.84 -25.18 30.12
C LYS A 28 -17.04 -25.44 31.39
N LYS A 29 -17.49 -26.40 32.20
CA LYS A 29 -16.77 -26.83 33.39
C LYS A 29 -15.47 -27.52 32.99
N GLY A 30 -14.34 -26.98 33.43
CA GLY A 30 -13.01 -27.52 33.19
C GLY A 30 -12.74 -28.77 34.03
N PHE A 31 -11.76 -29.57 33.60
CA PHE A 31 -11.40 -30.85 34.23
C PHE A 31 -10.93 -30.73 35.70
N PHE A 32 -10.57 -29.53 36.15
CA PHE A 32 -10.18 -29.22 37.53
C PHE A 32 -11.21 -28.34 38.28
N GLY A 33 -12.48 -28.36 37.87
CA GLY A 33 -13.58 -27.75 38.62
C GLY A 33 -13.82 -26.25 38.39
N GLY A 34 -12.95 -25.53 37.68
CA GLY A 34 -13.16 -24.13 37.29
C GLY A 34 -13.98 -23.96 36.00
N GLU A 35 -14.74 -22.87 35.88
CA GLU A 35 -15.46 -22.52 34.64
C GLU A 35 -14.48 -21.97 33.58
N LYS A 36 -14.58 -22.46 32.34
CA LYS A 36 -13.80 -21.95 31.21
C LYS A 36 -14.75 -21.45 30.11
N GLU A 37 -14.52 -20.23 29.64
CA GLU A 37 -15.26 -19.69 28.50
C GLU A 37 -14.96 -20.46 27.21
N VAL A 38 -16.02 -20.80 26.48
CA VAL A 38 -15.91 -21.37 25.13
C VAL A 38 -15.68 -20.21 24.17
N THR A 39 -14.58 -20.29 23.41
CA THR A 39 -14.27 -19.29 22.37
C THR A 39 -14.43 -19.92 21.00
N GLN A 40 -15.11 -19.23 20.09
CA GLN A 40 -15.14 -19.58 18.68
C GLN A 40 -14.03 -18.85 17.93
N THR A 41 -13.36 -19.59 17.06
CA THR A 41 -12.33 -19.07 16.17
C THR A 41 -13.00 -18.50 14.93
N VAL A 42 -13.02 -17.18 14.78
CA VAL A 42 -13.55 -16.50 13.58
C VAL A 42 -12.38 -16.03 12.72
N THR A 43 -12.47 -16.27 11.42
CA THR A 43 -11.48 -15.78 10.44
C THR A 43 -12.05 -14.60 9.68
N ASP A 44 -11.35 -13.47 9.72
CA ASP A 44 -11.75 -12.23 9.05
C ASP A 44 -10.63 -11.75 8.12
N TRP A 45 -11.01 -11.18 6.98
CA TRP A 45 -10.07 -10.60 6.02
C TRP A 45 -9.88 -9.12 6.33
N GLN A 46 -8.80 -8.78 7.03
CA GLN A 46 -8.51 -7.40 7.41
C GLN A 46 -7.40 -6.84 6.52
N GLN A 47 -7.54 -5.58 6.13
CA GLN A 47 -6.44 -4.85 5.51
C GLN A 47 -5.37 -4.59 6.58
N THR A 48 -4.16 -5.05 6.33
CA THR A 48 -3.04 -4.99 7.28
C THR A 48 -1.96 -3.98 6.91
N GLY A 49 -2.10 -3.35 5.74
CA GLY A 49 -1.17 -2.34 5.25
C GLY A 49 -1.28 -2.16 3.74
N TYR A 50 -0.23 -1.62 3.14
CA TYR A 50 -0.08 -1.42 1.71
C TYR A 50 1.17 -2.13 1.20
N SER A 51 1.16 -2.44 -0.09
CA SER A 51 2.30 -2.98 -0.80
C SER A 51 3.47 -2.02 -0.76
N ASP A 52 4.69 -2.56 -0.66
CA ASP A 52 5.92 -1.81 -0.83
C ASP A 52 6.33 -1.70 -2.30
N ARG A 53 5.81 -2.56 -3.19
CA ARG A 53 6.35 -2.74 -4.55
C ARG A 53 5.33 -2.66 -5.69
N TRP A 54 4.04 -2.70 -5.36
CA TRP A 54 2.96 -2.73 -6.35
C TRP A 54 2.04 -1.54 -6.17
N VAL A 55 2.00 -0.68 -7.17
CA VAL A 55 0.96 0.35 -7.32
C VAL A 55 -0.39 -0.33 -7.58
N ASP A 56 -1.43 0.22 -6.98
CA ASP A 56 -2.82 -0.15 -7.23
C ASP A 56 -3.27 0.41 -8.59
N GLY A 57 -2.97 -0.33 -9.66
CA GLY A 57 -3.27 0.09 -11.03
C GLY A 57 -4.76 0.21 -11.31
N GLU A 58 -5.61 -0.59 -10.67
CA GLU A 58 -7.07 -0.51 -10.84
C GLU A 58 -7.59 0.80 -10.28
N ARG A 59 -7.18 1.13 -9.04
CA ARG A 59 -7.53 2.42 -8.43
C ARG A 59 -6.99 3.59 -9.25
N LEU A 60 -5.70 3.56 -9.64
CA LEU A 60 -5.11 4.64 -10.43
C LEU A 60 -5.84 4.84 -11.77
N SER A 61 -6.25 3.76 -12.43
CA SER A 61 -7.01 3.83 -13.68
C SER A 61 -8.36 4.51 -13.49
N LEU A 62 -9.05 4.21 -12.39
CA LEU A 62 -10.33 4.85 -12.04
C LEU A 62 -10.13 6.33 -11.73
N ASP A 63 -9.10 6.69 -10.95
CA ASP A 63 -8.80 8.07 -10.59
C ASP A 63 -8.45 8.90 -11.84
N ILE A 64 -7.69 8.34 -12.80
CA ILE A 64 -7.42 8.96 -14.10
C ILE A 64 -8.71 9.15 -14.89
N SER A 65 -9.55 8.10 -14.97
CA SER A 65 -10.82 8.18 -15.69
C SER A 65 -11.71 9.29 -15.17
N ASN A 66 -11.82 9.43 -13.84
CA ASN A 66 -12.60 10.50 -13.21
C ASN A 66 -12.04 11.89 -13.54
N ALA A 67 -10.71 12.06 -13.50
CA ALA A 67 -10.06 13.33 -13.85
C ALA A 67 -10.26 13.69 -15.34
N VAL A 68 -10.20 12.70 -16.24
CA VAL A 68 -10.48 12.89 -17.67
C VAL A 68 -11.94 13.30 -17.88
N SER A 69 -12.89 12.60 -17.26
CA SER A 69 -14.31 12.93 -17.36
C SER A 69 -14.60 14.36 -16.89
N GLN A 70 -14.05 14.77 -15.75
CA GLN A 70 -14.20 16.14 -15.25
C GLN A 70 -13.62 17.17 -16.23
N LEU A 71 -12.44 16.91 -16.82
CA LEU A 71 -11.86 17.79 -17.84
C LEU A 71 -12.76 17.91 -19.06
N ASN A 72 -13.37 16.81 -19.51
CA ASN A 72 -14.30 16.81 -20.63
C ASN A 72 -15.58 17.60 -20.33
N GLU A 73 -16.16 17.45 -19.14
CA GLU A 73 -17.31 18.24 -18.69
C GLU A 73 -17.00 19.74 -18.62
N GLU A 74 -15.77 20.09 -18.26
CA GLU A 74 -15.29 21.47 -18.27
C GLU A 74 -14.95 21.99 -19.69
N GLY A 75 -15.16 21.20 -20.75
CA GLY A 75 -14.88 21.58 -22.14
C GLY A 75 -13.39 21.57 -22.49
N TYR A 76 -12.61 20.65 -21.90
CA TYR A 76 -11.23 20.39 -22.27
C TYR A 76 -11.10 19.04 -23.00
N GLU A 77 -10.16 18.98 -23.94
CA GLU A 77 -9.71 17.75 -24.60
C GLU A 77 -8.34 17.35 -24.04
N VAL A 78 -8.22 16.10 -23.59
CA VAL A 78 -6.95 15.57 -23.07
C VAL A 78 -5.97 15.36 -24.22
N VAL A 79 -4.77 15.91 -24.05
CA VAL A 79 -3.69 15.88 -25.05
C VAL A 79 -2.62 14.85 -24.68
N SER A 80 -2.33 14.70 -23.38
CA SER A 80 -1.32 13.77 -22.90
C SER A 80 -1.62 13.31 -21.48
N VAL A 81 -1.24 12.06 -21.19
CA VAL A 81 -1.16 11.48 -19.84
C VAL A 81 0.24 10.92 -19.68
N THR A 82 1.04 11.51 -18.80
CA THR A 82 2.46 11.16 -18.62
C THR A 82 2.71 10.65 -17.20
N PRO A 83 3.30 9.45 -17.00
CA PRO A 83 3.63 8.97 -15.67
C PRO A 83 4.77 9.78 -15.05
N LEU A 84 4.63 10.08 -13.76
CA LEU A 84 5.70 10.60 -12.91
C LEU A 84 6.27 9.44 -12.09
N THR A 85 7.59 9.29 -12.15
CA THR A 85 8.31 8.21 -11.49
C THR A 85 9.18 8.77 -10.37
N SER A 86 9.02 8.25 -9.17
CA SER A 86 9.90 8.53 -8.03
C SER A 86 10.76 7.32 -7.71
N GLY A 87 11.88 7.56 -7.04
CA GLY A 87 12.73 6.52 -6.47
C GLY A 87 12.55 6.45 -4.97
N ALA A 88 12.30 5.25 -4.43
CA ALA A 88 12.51 4.97 -3.02
C ALA A 88 13.94 4.45 -2.84
N TYR A 89 14.71 5.13 -1.98
CA TYR A 89 16.05 4.72 -1.61
C TYR A 89 16.08 4.43 -0.11
N ASN A 90 16.40 3.20 0.26
CA ASN A 90 16.60 2.82 1.65
C ASN A 90 18.04 2.33 1.83
N TYR A 91 18.94 3.28 2.11
CA TYR A 91 20.32 2.98 2.49
C TYR A 91 20.41 2.94 3.99
N ASN A 92 20.06 1.79 4.56
CA ASN A 92 20.44 1.49 5.92
C ASN A 92 21.75 0.72 5.87
N TRP A 93 22.84 1.46 6.07
CA TRP A 93 24.14 0.90 6.42
C TRP A 93 24.23 0.79 7.93
N GLU A 94 24.11 -0.41 8.48
CA GLU A 94 24.42 -0.68 9.88
C GLU A 94 25.71 -1.49 10.01
N LEU A 95 26.72 -0.87 10.62
CA LEU A 95 27.92 -1.57 11.05
C LEU A 95 27.63 -2.17 12.43
N HIS A 96 27.20 -3.44 12.49
CA HIS A 96 27.04 -4.11 13.78
C HIS A 96 28.42 -4.28 14.46
N LYS A 97 28.70 -3.47 15.49
CA LYS A 97 29.84 -3.71 16.39
C LYS A 97 29.50 -4.88 17.30
N GLY A 98 29.98 -6.07 16.95
CA GLY A 98 29.62 -7.28 17.71
C GLY A 98 30.23 -8.60 17.25
N GLY A 99 31.47 -8.60 16.75
CA GLY A 99 32.31 -9.80 16.86
C GLY A 99 33.31 -9.54 17.97
N VAL A 100 33.08 -10.05 19.19
CA VAL A 100 33.93 -9.74 20.35
C VAL A 100 35.36 -10.28 20.18
N ASN A 101 35.61 -11.15 19.19
CA ASN A 101 36.95 -11.60 18.74
C ASN A 101 36.93 -12.30 17.36
N HIS A 102 35.91 -12.10 16.52
CA HIS A 102 35.71 -12.87 15.28
C HIS A 102 35.13 -12.04 14.13
N GLY A 103 36.00 -11.41 13.33
CA GLY A 103 35.69 -10.93 11.97
C GLY A 103 34.35 -10.23 11.81
N GLY A 104 34.31 -8.91 12.06
CA GLY A 104 33.13 -8.10 11.76
C GLY A 104 32.77 -8.19 10.27
N GLY A 105 31.71 -8.91 9.95
CA GLY A 105 31.15 -8.99 8.60
C GLY A 105 30.23 -7.80 8.35
N GLY A 106 30.59 -6.95 7.39
CA GLY A 106 29.70 -5.90 6.88
C GLY A 106 29.14 -6.30 5.52
N PHE A 107 27.82 -6.37 5.39
CA PHE A 107 27.07 -6.29 4.13
C PHE A 107 25.68 -5.68 4.45
N GLY A 108 25.06 -4.85 3.61
CA GLY A 108 25.33 -4.59 2.20
C GLY A 108 24.69 -3.30 1.67
N TYR A 109 24.79 -3.13 0.36
CA TYR A 109 24.23 -2.01 -0.39
C TYR A 109 22.71 -2.19 -0.56
N GLY A 110 21.92 -1.26 -0.05
CA GLY A 110 20.48 -1.22 -0.33
C GLY A 110 20.25 -0.77 -1.77
N TYR A 111 19.61 -1.62 -2.59
CA TYR A 111 19.14 -1.23 -3.92
C TYR A 111 17.86 -0.40 -3.76
N GLY A 112 17.87 0.82 -4.28
CA GLY A 112 16.65 1.61 -4.45
C GLY A 112 15.78 1.03 -5.57
N TYR A 113 14.47 1.27 -5.51
CA TYR A 113 13.55 0.94 -6.59
C TYR A 113 12.72 2.15 -6.96
N SER A 114 12.35 2.23 -8.23
CA SER A 114 11.47 3.28 -8.73
C SER A 114 10.01 2.82 -8.73
N TYR A 115 9.09 3.75 -8.52
CA TYR A 115 7.65 3.52 -8.61
C TYR A 115 6.97 4.72 -9.27
N THR A 116 5.84 4.48 -9.92
CA THR A 116 4.99 5.55 -10.44
C THR A 116 4.32 6.24 -9.26
N GLU A 117 4.68 7.49 -8.96
CA GLU A 117 4.05 8.27 -7.89
C GLU A 117 2.69 8.84 -8.30
N GLY A 118 2.45 8.95 -9.61
CA GLY A 118 1.21 9.44 -10.19
C GLY A 118 1.34 9.69 -11.68
N VAL A 119 0.36 10.37 -12.27
CA VAL A 119 0.40 10.83 -13.66
C VAL A 119 0.06 12.31 -13.76
N THR A 120 0.65 12.99 -14.74
CA THR A 120 0.26 14.33 -15.14
C THR A 120 -0.58 14.26 -16.40
N ILE A 121 -1.76 14.87 -16.37
CA ILE A 121 -2.68 15.02 -17.49
C ILE A 121 -2.57 16.45 -18.00
N ILE A 122 -2.30 16.62 -19.30
CA ILE A 122 -2.32 17.91 -19.98
C ILE A 122 -3.54 17.95 -20.90
N ALA A 123 -4.37 18.97 -20.76
CA ALA A 123 -5.58 19.15 -21.56
C ALA A 123 -5.65 20.54 -22.18
N LYS A 124 -6.15 20.63 -23.41
CA LYS A 124 -6.37 21.89 -24.14
C LYS A 124 -7.85 22.27 -24.08
N LYS A 125 -8.15 23.56 -23.92
CA LYS A 125 -9.53 24.05 -23.94
C LYS A 125 -10.10 23.88 -25.35
N ILE A 126 -11.28 23.26 -25.46
CA ILE A 126 -12.04 23.20 -26.71
C ILE A 126 -12.65 24.60 -26.90
N ALA A 127 -12.37 25.21 -28.05
CA ALA A 127 -12.81 26.57 -28.39
C ALA A 127 -14.33 26.68 -28.47
#